data_AF-A0A534ZHT1-F1
#
_entry.id   AF-A0A534ZHT1-F1
#
_cell.length_a   1.000
_cell.length_b   1.000
_cell.length_c   1.000
_cell.angle_alpha   90.00
_cell.angle_beta   90.00
_cell.angle_gamma   90.00
#
_symmetry.space_group_name_H-M   'P 1'
#
loop_
_entity.id
_entity.type
_entity.pdbx_description
1 polymer ?
#
loop_
_entity_poly.entity_id
_entity_poly.type
_entity_poly.pdbx_seq_one_letter_code
_entity_poly.pdbx_strand_id
1 'polypeptide(L)'
;FARTGGAPSLAVGMAHIFASTLGGAALALWYHFAIMFEALFILTTLDAGTRVGRFMLQDLLGHVWAPLGRTSWYPSVLVTSALVVASWGYFLYQGVVDPLGGINILWPLFGISNQLLAAIALAVATTIIIRGGRARYAWTTLVPLAWLLAVTMTAGWQKIFAADPAIGFLAQAGHLAERLAAGQVPAARLGEVRAQIFNLRLDAGVTALFMGLVALIVVESVRVWYRELRGPAPAGALGVVTEA
;
A
#
# COMPACT_ATOMS: atom_id res chain seq x y z
N PHE A 1 -1.18 30.15 -1.27
CA PHE A 1 -1.70 29.40 -0.11
C PHE A 1 -1.19 27.97 -0.21
N ALA A 2 -0.12 27.64 0.52
CA ALA A 2 0.35 26.27 0.63
C ALA A 2 -0.73 25.45 1.36
N ARG A 3 -1.17 24.34 0.79
CA ARG A 3 -1.96 23.37 1.54
C ARG A 3 -1.07 22.90 2.69
N THR A 4 -1.39 23.29 3.93
CA THR A 4 -0.75 22.70 5.10
C THR A 4 -0.95 21.20 4.99
N GLY A 5 0.13 20.42 5.04
CA GLY A 5 0.04 18.96 5.02
C GLY A 5 -0.89 18.45 6.13
N GLY A 6 -1.35 17.20 6.02
CA GLY A 6 -2.19 16.59 7.07
C GLY A 6 -1.52 16.66 8.46
N ALA A 7 -0.21 16.55 8.45
CA ALA A 7 0.72 16.67 9.55
C ALA A 7 0.64 18.02 10.32
N PRO A 8 1.00 19.17 9.72
CA PRO A 8 0.78 20.49 10.34
C PRO A 8 -0.67 20.77 10.75
N SER A 9 -1.64 20.26 9.98
CA SER A 9 -3.07 20.50 10.25
C SER A 9 -3.53 19.75 11.51
N LEU A 10 -3.05 18.52 11.72
CA LEU A 10 -3.27 17.75 12.94
C LEU A 10 -2.62 18.43 14.15
N ALA A 11 -1.36 18.87 14.01
CA ALA A 11 -0.62 19.52 15.08
C ALA A 11 -1.28 20.83 15.54
N VAL A 12 -1.72 21.66 14.59
CA VAL A 12 -2.48 22.90 14.87
C VAL A 12 -3.83 22.58 15.52
N GLY A 13 -4.53 21.54 15.06
CA GLY A 13 -5.79 21.09 15.64
C GLY A 13 -5.64 20.64 17.10
N MET A 14 -4.65 19.80 17.40
CA MET A 14 -4.36 19.37 18.78
C MET A 14 -3.96 20.55 19.67
N ALA A 15 -3.12 21.46 19.15
CA ALA A 15 -2.70 22.65 19.90
C ALA A 15 -3.89 23.56 20.25
N HIS A 16 -4.85 23.74 19.33
CA HIS A 16 -6.08 24.49 19.61
C HIS A 16 -6.95 23.81 20.67
N ILE A 17 -7.14 22.48 20.58
CA ILE A 17 -7.91 21.73 21.57
C ILE A 17 -7.26 21.85 22.95
N PHE A 18 -5.96 21.59 23.05
CA PHE A 18 -5.25 21.66 24.33
C PHE A 18 -5.15 23.07 24.90
N ALA A 19 -4.96 24.10 24.06
CA ALA A 19 -5.00 25.49 24.53
C ALA A 19 -6.38 25.90 25.06
N SER A 20 -7.46 25.39 24.46
CA SER A 20 -8.84 25.67 24.89
C SER A 20 -9.23 24.96 26.19
N THR A 21 -8.65 23.79 26.49
CA THR A 21 -9.01 22.98 27.66
C THR A 21 -8.04 23.10 28.82
N LEU A 22 -6.75 23.39 28.57
CA LEU A 22 -5.67 23.37 29.58
C LEU A 22 -5.02 24.74 29.82
N GLY A 23 -5.50 25.81 29.18
CA GLY A 23 -5.09 27.20 29.45
C GLY A 23 -4.14 27.81 28.40
N GLY A 24 -4.45 29.03 27.97
CA GLY A 24 -3.90 29.71 26.78
C GLY A 24 -2.43 30.15 26.82
N ALA A 25 -1.68 29.90 27.89
CA ALA A 25 -0.26 30.31 28.00
C ALA A 25 0.73 29.33 27.34
N ALA A 26 0.28 28.16 26.87
CA ALA A 26 1.14 27.07 26.43
C ALA A 26 1.03 26.73 24.93
N LEU A 27 0.51 27.61 24.07
CA LEU A 27 0.42 27.38 22.62
C LEU A 27 1.76 26.96 22.01
N ALA A 28 2.86 27.58 22.42
CA ALA A 28 4.21 27.21 21.98
C ALA A 28 4.64 25.82 22.47
N LEU A 29 4.29 25.44 23.70
CA LEU A 29 4.56 24.10 24.25
C LEU A 29 3.75 23.04 23.51
N TRP A 30 2.45 23.28 23.31
CA TRP A 30 1.55 22.36 22.61
C TRP A 30 1.92 22.20 21.13
N TYR A 31 2.42 23.26 20.50
CA TYR A 31 2.95 23.20 19.14
C TYR A 31 4.22 22.34 19.03
N HIS A 32 5.20 22.53 19.93
CA HIS A 32 6.41 21.69 19.96
C HIS A 32 6.07 20.23 20.29
N PHE A 33 5.20 20.00 21.26
CA PHE A 33 4.73 18.66 21.61
C PHE A 33 4.10 17.97 20.41
N ALA A 34 3.22 18.65 19.68
CA ALA A 34 2.54 18.07 18.53
C ALA A 34 3.51 17.73 17.37
N ILE A 35 4.48 18.60 17.07
CA ILE A 35 5.51 18.33 16.05
C ILE A 35 6.42 17.17 16.47
N MET A 36 6.84 17.13 17.73
CA MET A 36 7.67 16.02 18.24
C MET A 36 6.92 14.70 18.22
N PHE A 37 5.67 14.69 18.67
CA PHE A 37 4.80 13.51 18.65
C PHE A 37 4.66 12.95 17.23
N GLU A 38 4.40 13.83 16.26
CA GLU A 38 4.34 13.47 14.85
C GLU A 38 5.68 12.93 14.32
N ALA A 39 6.79 13.61 14.60
CA ALA A 39 8.10 13.16 14.17
C ALA A 39 8.45 11.77 14.75
N LEU A 40 8.11 11.52 16.02
CA LEU A 40 8.28 10.21 16.67
C LEU A 40 7.37 9.15 16.06
N PHE A 41 6.13 9.49 15.71
CA PHE A 41 5.21 8.59 15.02
C PHE A 41 5.75 8.21 13.63
N ILE A 42 6.24 9.18 12.86
CA ILE A 42 6.88 8.95 11.56
C ILE A 42 8.12 8.08 11.72
N LEU A 43 9.00 8.39 12.68
CA LEU A 43 10.23 7.64 12.92
C LEU A 43 9.96 6.19 13.35
N THR A 44 8.95 5.98 14.20
CA THR A 44 8.52 4.64 14.62
C THR A 44 8.00 3.84 13.43
N THR A 45 7.21 4.49 12.57
CA THR A 45 6.67 3.87 11.36
C THR A 45 7.78 3.52 10.37
N LEU A 46 8.76 4.42 10.18
CA LEU A 46 9.91 4.19 9.31
C LEU A 46 10.86 3.11 9.84
N ASP A 47 11.10 3.04 11.15
CA ASP A 47 11.92 1.97 11.75
C ASP A 47 11.25 0.61 11.57
N ALA A 48 9.98 0.49 11.92
CA ALA A 48 9.20 -0.73 11.73
C ALA A 48 9.14 -1.12 10.24
N GLY A 49 8.88 -0.15 9.37
CA GLY A 49 8.82 -0.34 7.92
C GLY A 49 10.16 -0.79 7.33
N THR A 50 11.28 -0.21 7.77
CA THR A 50 12.63 -0.61 7.32
C THR A 50 12.95 -2.03 7.76
N ARG A 51 12.55 -2.40 8.99
CA ARG A 51 12.74 -3.75 9.51
C ARG A 51 11.96 -4.79 8.71
N VAL A 52 10.66 -4.54 8.50
CA VAL A 52 9.80 -5.43 7.70
C VAL A 52 10.27 -5.48 6.24
N GLY A 53 10.58 -4.33 5.65
CA GLY A 53 11.08 -4.24 4.27
C GLY A 53 12.36 -5.03 4.05
N ARG A 54 13.29 -4.99 5.02
CA ARG A 54 14.50 -5.82 4.99
C ARG A 54 14.15 -7.30 4.97
N PHE A 55 13.25 -7.76 5.84
CA PHE A 55 12.85 -9.16 5.89
C PHE A 55 12.16 -9.60 4.59
N MET A 56 11.28 -8.77 4.02
CA MET A 56 10.64 -9.05 2.73
C MET A 56 11.66 -9.09 1.58
N LEU A 57 12.65 -8.20 1.57
CA LEU A 57 13.71 -8.19 0.57
C LEU A 57 14.63 -9.40 0.70
N GLN A 58 14.99 -9.80 1.92
CA GLN A 58 15.78 -11.01 2.18
C GLN A 58 15.02 -12.27 1.73
N ASP A 59 13.72 -12.36 2.01
CA ASP A 59 12.87 -13.47 1.57
C ASP A 59 12.81 -13.56 0.04
N LEU A 60 12.57 -12.43 -0.64
CA LEU A 60 12.58 -12.37 -2.10
C LEU A 60 13.94 -12.76 -2.70
N LEU A 61 15.03 -12.19 -2.20
CA LEU A 61 16.38 -12.46 -2.69
C LEU A 61 16.86 -13.88 -2.34
N GLY A 62 16.33 -14.48 -1.28
CA GLY A 62 16.59 -15.86 -0.90
C GLY A 62 16.17 -16.88 -1.97
N HIS A 63 15.13 -16.55 -2.75
CA HIS A 63 14.69 -17.37 -3.89
C HIS A 63 15.63 -17.28 -5.10
N VAL A 64 16.41 -16.21 -5.22
CA VAL A 64 17.39 -16.02 -6.30
C VAL A 64 18.77 -16.56 -5.89
N TRP A 65 19.20 -16.28 -4.66
CA TRP A 65 20.47 -16.73 -4.12
C TRP A 65 20.34 -17.06 -2.62
N ALA A 66 20.41 -18.35 -2.28
CA ALA A 66 20.18 -18.87 -0.94
C ALA A 66 20.99 -18.20 0.21
N PRO A 67 22.24 -17.74 0.02
CA PRO A 67 22.96 -16.98 1.04
C PRO A 67 22.33 -15.62 1.38
N LEU A 68 21.65 -14.95 0.45
CA LEU A 68 21.00 -13.66 0.70
C LEU A 68 19.74 -13.78 1.57
N GLY A 69 19.10 -14.95 1.59
CA GLY A 69 17.96 -15.22 2.49
C GLY A 69 18.37 -15.48 3.95
N ARG A 70 19.66 -15.60 4.26
CA ARG A 70 20.14 -15.89 5.62
C ARG A 70 20.10 -14.64 6.49
N THR A 71 19.13 -14.58 7.40
CA THR A 71 18.95 -13.47 8.36
C THR A 71 20.08 -13.34 9.38
N SER A 72 20.88 -14.40 9.59
CA SER A 72 22.05 -14.41 10.47
C SER A 72 23.36 -13.99 9.80
N TRP A 73 23.38 -13.83 8.47
CA TRP A 73 24.59 -13.50 7.74
C TRP A 73 24.77 -11.98 7.62
N TYR A 74 25.77 -11.44 8.31
CA TYR A 74 26.06 -10.00 8.39
C TYR A 74 26.08 -9.28 7.03
N PRO A 75 26.74 -9.81 5.98
CA PRO A 75 26.72 -9.19 4.65
C PRO A 75 25.32 -9.09 4.03
N SER A 76 24.48 -10.13 4.14
CA SER A 76 23.09 -10.06 3.66
C SER A 76 22.31 -8.99 4.40
N VAL A 77 22.43 -8.97 5.73
CA VAL A 77 21.75 -7.98 6.58
C VAL A 77 22.18 -6.56 6.22
N LEU A 78 23.48 -6.33 6.01
CA LEU A 78 24.01 -5.00 5.70
C LEU A 78 23.53 -4.54 4.32
N VAL A 79 23.64 -5.39 3.30
CA VAL A 79 23.24 -5.07 1.93
C VAL A 79 21.74 -4.81 1.85
N THR A 80 20.91 -5.70 2.41
CA THR A 80 19.45 -5.53 2.37
C THR A 80 18.97 -4.34 3.19
N SER A 81 19.58 -4.08 4.35
CA SER A 81 19.31 -2.84 5.12
C SER A 81 19.70 -1.60 4.33
N ALA A 82 20.89 -1.58 3.72
CA ALA A 82 21.37 -0.44 2.94
C ALA A 82 20.45 -0.16 1.75
N LEU A 83 19.97 -1.20 1.05
CA LEU A 83 19.03 -1.07 -0.06
C LEU A 83 17.68 -0.49 0.38
N VAL A 84 17.12 -0.97 1.50
CA VAL A 84 15.84 -0.46 2.00
C VAL A 84 15.96 0.98 2.48
N VAL A 85 17.03 1.31 3.22
CA VAL A 85 17.30 2.69 3.66
C VAL A 85 17.55 3.61 2.46
N ALA A 86 18.32 3.17 1.46
CA ALA A 86 18.52 3.93 0.24
C ALA A 86 17.22 4.13 -0.54
N SER A 87 16.30 3.17 -0.52
CA SER A 87 14.98 3.30 -1.14
C SER A 87 14.13 4.37 -0.44
N TRP A 88 14.13 4.42 0.90
CA TRP A 88 13.51 5.52 1.65
C TRP A 88 14.17 6.88 1.32
N GLY A 89 15.49 6.91 1.25
CA GLY A 89 16.25 8.11 0.86
C GLY A 89 15.93 8.57 -0.56
N TYR A 90 15.73 7.64 -1.49
CA TYR A 90 15.29 7.94 -2.85
C TYR A 90 13.87 8.52 -2.86
N PHE A 91 12.93 7.96 -2.10
CA PHE A 91 11.59 8.55 -1.96
C PHE A 91 11.63 9.97 -1.38
N LEU A 92 12.48 10.22 -0.38
CA LEU A 92 12.67 11.56 0.17
C LEU A 92 13.23 12.52 -0.91
N TYR A 93 14.25 12.09 -1.64
CA TYR A 93 14.84 12.88 -2.73
C TYR A 93 13.81 13.21 -3.81
N GLN A 94 13.03 12.22 -4.26
CA GLN A 94 11.95 12.42 -5.22
C GLN A 94 10.86 13.36 -4.68
N GLY A 95 10.50 13.24 -3.40
CA GLY A 95 9.53 14.13 -2.77
C GLY A 95 9.97 15.60 -2.70
N VAL A 96 11.28 15.85 -2.66
CA VAL A 96 11.85 17.21 -2.67
C VAL A 96 12.01 17.76 -4.08
N VAL A 97 12.47 16.95 -5.03
CA VAL A 97 12.78 17.38 -6.40
C VAL A 97 11.53 17.46 -7.28
N ASP A 98 10.58 16.55 -7.12
CA ASP A 98 9.31 16.54 -7.85
C ASP A 98 8.12 16.39 -6.88
N PRO A 99 7.73 17.48 -6.19
CA PRO A 99 6.64 17.47 -5.22
C PRO A 99 5.28 17.17 -5.83
N LEU A 100 5.13 17.26 -7.16
CA LEU A 100 3.88 16.96 -7.86
C LEU A 100 3.83 15.52 -8.42
N GLY A 101 4.96 14.98 -8.89
CA GLY A 101 5.03 13.67 -9.53
C GLY A 101 5.39 12.50 -8.62
N GLY A 102 6.16 12.70 -7.54
CA GLY A 102 6.68 11.61 -6.71
C GLY A 102 5.76 11.12 -5.58
N ILE A 103 5.19 12.03 -4.79
CA ILE A 103 4.34 11.66 -3.64
C ILE A 103 2.87 11.51 -4.04
N ASN A 104 2.37 12.37 -4.94
CA ASN A 104 0.95 12.34 -5.31
C ASN A 104 0.57 11.10 -6.14
N ILE A 105 1.51 10.50 -6.88
CA ILE A 105 1.30 9.24 -7.60
C ILE A 105 1.14 8.05 -6.63
N LEU A 106 1.85 8.07 -5.49
CA LEU A 106 1.76 6.98 -4.52
C LEU A 106 0.43 6.95 -3.78
N TRP A 107 -0.31 8.06 -3.76
CA TRP A 107 -1.55 8.17 -3.01
C TRP A 107 -2.67 7.25 -3.53
N PRO A 108 -2.99 7.24 -4.84
CA PRO A 108 -3.88 6.24 -5.41
C PRO A 108 -3.41 4.79 -5.17
N LEU A 109 -2.12 4.53 -5.36
CA LEU A 109 -1.51 3.21 -5.15
C LEU A 109 -1.67 2.73 -3.71
N PHE A 110 -1.46 3.61 -2.73
CA PHE A 110 -1.59 3.30 -1.30
C PHE A 110 -3.02 2.86 -0.95
N GLY A 111 -4.02 3.61 -1.41
CA GLY A 111 -5.43 3.28 -1.17
C GLY A 111 -5.81 1.92 -1.75
N ILE A 112 -5.40 1.66 -3.00
CA ILE A 112 -5.67 0.38 -3.67
C ILE A 112 -4.94 -0.76 -2.96
N SER A 113 -3.65 -0.61 -2.66
CA SER A 113 -2.84 -1.63 -1.96
C SER A 113 -3.46 -2.05 -0.63
N ASN A 114 -3.93 -1.08 0.17
CA ASN A 114 -4.53 -1.37 1.47
C ASN A 114 -5.83 -2.17 1.35
N GLN A 115 -6.67 -1.85 0.37
CA GLN A 115 -7.91 -2.61 0.14
C GLN A 115 -7.62 -4.05 -0.28
N LEU A 116 -6.56 -4.26 -1.05
CA LEU A 116 -6.15 -5.60 -1.50
C LEU A 116 -5.55 -6.41 -0.35
N LEU A 117 -4.72 -5.80 0.49
CA LEU A 117 -4.22 -6.44 1.71
C LEU A 117 -5.37 -6.84 2.64
N ALA A 118 -6.37 -5.99 2.80
CA ALA A 118 -7.57 -6.30 3.57
C ALA A 118 -8.35 -7.48 2.97
N ALA A 119 -8.45 -7.58 1.64
CA ALA A 119 -9.08 -8.71 0.97
C ALA A 119 -8.33 -10.02 1.25
N ILE A 120 -7.00 -10.01 1.18
CA ILE A 120 -6.16 -11.17 1.51
C ILE A 120 -6.35 -11.56 2.99
N ALA A 121 -6.31 -10.60 3.90
CA ALA A 121 -6.48 -10.85 5.33
C ALA A 121 -7.85 -11.48 5.65
N LEU A 122 -8.93 -10.97 5.05
CA LEU A 122 -10.28 -11.52 5.23
C LEU A 122 -10.41 -12.91 4.59
N ALA A 123 -9.77 -13.16 3.44
CA ALA A 123 -9.75 -14.48 2.83
C ALA A 123 -8.99 -15.51 3.70
N VAL A 124 -7.83 -15.13 4.25
CA VAL A 124 -7.07 -15.97 5.19
C VAL A 124 -7.87 -16.22 6.47
N ALA A 125 -8.46 -15.19 7.07
CA ALA A 125 -9.30 -15.33 8.26
C ALA A 125 -10.48 -16.27 8.03
N THR A 126 -11.15 -16.16 6.87
CA THR A 126 -12.21 -17.08 6.46
C THR A 126 -11.70 -18.52 6.36
N THR A 127 -10.52 -18.70 5.75
CA THR A 127 -9.87 -20.01 5.64
C THR A 127 -9.60 -20.63 7.01
N ILE A 128 -9.10 -19.84 7.97
CA ILE A 128 -8.84 -20.29 9.34
C ILE A 128 -10.14 -20.71 10.03
N ILE A 129 -11.23 -19.94 9.91
CA ILE A 129 -12.52 -20.28 10.52
C ILE A 129 -13.08 -21.59 9.97
N ILE A 130 -13.02 -21.79 8.65
CA ILE A 130 -13.52 -23.00 8.00
C ILE A 130 -12.68 -24.21 8.39
N ARG A 131 -11.34 -24.11 8.31
CA ARG A 131 -10.43 -25.20 8.72
C ARG A 131 -10.51 -25.51 10.22
N GLY A 132 -10.85 -24.53 11.05
CA GLY A 132 -11.08 -24.70 12.47
C GLY A 132 -12.40 -25.39 12.83
N GLY A 133 -13.14 -25.95 11.85
CA GLY A 133 -14.42 -26.63 12.07
C GLY A 133 -15.57 -25.70 12.44
N ARG A 134 -15.37 -24.38 12.37
CA ARG A 134 -16.33 -23.33 12.76
C ARG A 134 -17.00 -22.69 11.55
N ALA A 135 -17.21 -23.44 10.48
CA ALA A 135 -17.78 -22.95 9.22
C ALA A 135 -19.09 -22.15 9.38
N ARG A 136 -19.91 -22.43 10.40
CA ARG A 136 -21.11 -21.65 10.73
C ARG A 136 -20.85 -20.17 11.03
N TYR A 137 -19.62 -19.81 11.40
CA TYR A 137 -19.20 -18.44 11.69
C TYR A 137 -18.47 -17.79 10.51
N ALA A 138 -18.23 -18.49 9.41
CA ALA A 138 -17.46 -17.95 8.27
C ALA A 138 -18.12 -16.72 7.62
N TRP A 139 -19.44 -16.53 7.81
CA TRP A 139 -20.15 -15.35 7.32
C TRP A 139 -19.59 -14.04 7.90
N THR A 140 -19.01 -14.05 9.12
CA THR A 140 -18.48 -12.85 9.77
C THR A 140 -17.32 -12.24 9.01
N THR A 141 -16.56 -13.06 8.26
CA THR A 141 -15.46 -12.62 7.41
C THR A 141 -15.84 -12.59 5.94
N LEU A 142 -16.72 -13.50 5.49
CA LEU A 142 -17.18 -13.56 4.09
C LEU A 142 -18.03 -12.36 3.68
N VAL A 143 -18.91 -11.85 4.54
CA VAL A 143 -19.76 -10.71 4.19
C VAL A 143 -18.91 -9.43 3.99
N PRO A 144 -18.02 -9.05 4.93
CA PRO A 144 -17.08 -7.96 4.70
C PRO A 144 -16.18 -8.19 3.48
N LEU A 145 -15.73 -9.43 3.25
CA LEU A 145 -14.91 -9.76 2.10
C LEU A 145 -15.66 -9.54 0.78
N ALA A 146 -16.89 -10.03 0.67
CA ALA A 146 -17.70 -9.88 -0.53
C ALA A 146 -17.97 -8.40 -0.84
N TRP A 147 -18.32 -7.62 0.18
CA TRP A 147 -18.50 -6.18 0.05
C TRP A 147 -17.21 -5.48 -0.39
N LEU A 148 -16.10 -5.77 0.30
CA LEU A 148 -14.79 -5.20 -0.01
C LEU A 148 -14.38 -5.53 -1.45
N LEU A 149 -14.54 -6.78 -1.88
CA LEU A 149 -14.24 -7.20 -3.25
C LEU A 149 -15.11 -6.49 -4.27
N ALA A 150 -16.41 -6.35 -4.01
CA ALA A 150 -17.32 -5.64 -4.90
C ALA A 150 -16.89 -4.18 -5.09
N VAL A 151 -16.62 -3.46 -4.00
CA VAL A 151 -16.19 -2.06 -4.04
C VAL A 151 -14.80 -1.92 -4.67
N THR A 152 -13.83 -2.70 -4.21
CA THR A 152 -12.42 -2.61 -4.65
C THR A 152 -12.28 -2.97 -6.13
N MET A 153 -12.93 -4.04 -6.58
CA MET A 153 -12.85 -4.47 -7.98
C MET A 153 -13.57 -3.48 -8.90
N THR A 154 -14.73 -2.96 -8.49
CA THR A 154 -15.45 -1.94 -9.27
C THR A 154 -14.66 -0.64 -9.36
N ALA A 155 -14.11 -0.17 -8.23
CA ALA A 155 -13.29 1.04 -8.18
C ALA A 155 -11.99 0.89 -8.98
N GLY A 156 -11.31 -0.26 -8.86
CA GLY A 156 -10.11 -0.56 -9.63
C GLY A 156 -10.38 -0.60 -11.13
N TRP A 157 -11.48 -1.23 -11.54
CA TRP A 157 -11.92 -1.25 -12.95
C TRP A 157 -12.18 0.16 -13.48
N GLN A 158 -12.92 0.98 -12.73
CA GLN A 158 -13.18 2.38 -13.10
C GLN A 158 -11.89 3.20 -13.14
N LYS A 159 -10.97 2.99 -12.18
CA LYS A 159 -9.68 3.69 -12.14
C LYS A 159 -8.80 3.37 -13.35
N ILE A 160 -8.90 2.18 -13.94
CA ILE A 160 -8.15 1.84 -15.14
C ILE A 160 -8.87 2.35 -16.41
N PHE A 161 -10.17 2.03 -16.55
CA PHE A 161 -10.88 2.10 -17.83
C PHE A 161 -11.95 3.19 -17.96
N ALA A 162 -12.25 3.97 -16.91
CA ALA A 162 -13.24 5.03 -17.03
C ALA A 162 -12.81 6.06 -18.10
N ALA A 163 -13.75 6.45 -18.96
CA ALA A 163 -13.52 7.42 -20.02
C ALA A 163 -13.35 8.85 -19.48
N ASP A 164 -13.85 9.13 -18.28
CA ASP A 164 -13.66 10.42 -17.61
C ASP A 164 -12.21 10.57 -17.11
N PRO A 165 -11.45 11.56 -17.61
CA PRO A 165 -10.08 11.85 -17.15
C PRO A 165 -9.96 12.18 -15.66
N ALA A 166 -11.05 12.53 -14.97
CA ALA A 166 -11.04 12.71 -13.52
C ALA A 166 -11.00 11.38 -12.75
N ILE A 167 -11.43 10.29 -13.39
CA ILE A 167 -11.58 8.98 -12.76
C ILE A 167 -10.52 8.01 -13.27
N GLY A 168 -10.39 7.86 -14.60
CA GLY A 168 -9.57 6.83 -15.25
C GLY A 168 -8.15 7.28 -15.54
N PHE A 169 -7.17 6.47 -15.12
CA PHE A 169 -5.74 6.71 -15.36
C PHE A 169 -5.39 6.76 -16.84
N LEU A 170 -5.94 5.84 -17.65
CA LEU A 170 -5.65 5.79 -19.08
C LEU A 170 -6.28 6.98 -19.83
N ALA A 171 -7.50 7.37 -19.46
CA ALA A 171 -8.16 8.56 -20.02
C ALA A 171 -7.42 9.85 -19.64
N GLN A 172 -6.96 9.96 -18.39
CA GLN A 172 -6.16 11.09 -17.94
C GLN A 172 -4.80 11.16 -18.66
N ALA A 173 -4.13 10.03 -18.85
CA ALA A 173 -2.88 9.96 -19.60
C ALA A 173 -3.09 10.36 -21.08
N GLY A 174 -4.19 9.93 -21.69
CA GLY A 174 -4.58 10.31 -23.05
C GLY A 174 -4.82 11.82 -23.18
N HIS A 175 -5.65 12.38 -22.30
CA HIS A 175 -5.95 13.82 -22.28
C HIS A 175 -4.69 14.68 -22.12
N LEU A 176 -3.77 14.30 -21.23
CA LEU A 176 -2.49 14.99 -21.06
C LEU A 176 -1.58 14.86 -22.29
N ALA A 177 -1.57 13.69 -22.93
CA ALA A 177 -0.79 13.46 -24.15
C ALA A 177 -1.31 14.29 -25.34
N GLU A 178 -2.62 14.42 -25.50
CA GLU A 178 -3.25 15.26 -26.52
C GLU A 178 -2.91 16.74 -26.31
N ARG A 179 -3.00 17.23 -25.06
CA ARG A 179 -2.63 18.62 -24.74
C ARG A 179 -1.15 18.90 -25.00
N LEU A 180 -0.29 17.91 -24.74
CA LEU A 180 1.13 17.98 -25.03
C LEU A 180 1.38 18.05 -26.55
N ALA A 181 0.69 17.22 -27.34
CA ALA A 181 0.78 17.22 -28.80
C ALA A 181 0.21 18.50 -29.43
N ALA A 182 -0.84 19.07 -28.85
CA ALA A 182 -1.46 20.32 -29.29
C ALA A 182 -0.65 21.58 -28.92
N GLY A 183 0.51 21.45 -28.27
CA GLY A 183 1.33 22.59 -27.85
C GLY A 183 0.70 23.46 -26.75
N GLN A 184 -0.31 22.94 -26.05
CA GLN A 184 -1.06 23.67 -25.00
C GLN A 184 -0.38 23.59 -23.62
N VAL A 185 0.80 22.98 -23.54
CA VAL A 185 1.59 22.83 -22.32
C VAL A 185 2.78 23.79 -22.38
N PRO A 186 2.94 24.69 -21.38
CA PRO A 186 4.09 25.59 -21.32
C PRO A 186 5.41 24.83 -21.36
N ALA A 187 6.41 25.37 -22.08
CA ALA A 187 7.71 24.72 -22.26
C ALA A 187 8.39 24.31 -20.92
N ALA A 188 8.20 25.14 -19.88
CA ALA A 188 8.69 24.89 -18.54
C ALA A 188 8.13 23.62 -17.87
N ARG A 189 6.94 23.14 -18.28
CA ARG A 189 6.23 22.02 -17.65
C ARG A 189 6.23 20.74 -18.50
N LEU A 190 6.93 20.73 -19.63
CA LEU A 190 6.96 19.57 -20.53
C LEU A 190 7.53 18.32 -19.85
N GLY A 191 8.56 18.48 -19.02
CA GLY A 191 9.15 17.38 -18.24
C GLY A 191 8.15 16.78 -17.25
N GLU A 192 7.51 17.63 -16.44
CA GLU A 192 6.49 17.23 -15.45
C GLU A 192 5.33 16.47 -16.11
N VAL A 193 4.78 17.00 -17.20
CA VAL A 193 3.63 16.40 -17.89
C VAL A 193 4.01 15.05 -18.52
N ARG A 194 5.21 14.90 -19.08
CA ARG A 194 5.69 13.61 -19.60
C ARG A 194 5.84 12.57 -18.50
N ALA A 195 6.42 12.95 -17.35
CA ALA A 195 6.52 12.09 -16.19
C ALA A 195 5.13 11.67 -15.68
N GLN A 196 4.19 12.62 -15.61
CA GLN A 196 2.82 12.35 -15.18
C GLN A 196 2.09 11.36 -16.10
N ILE A 197 2.25 11.48 -17.43
CA ILE A 197 1.66 10.52 -18.39
C ILE A 197 2.23 9.12 -18.17
N PHE A 198 3.55 8.99 -17.99
CA PHE A 198 4.19 7.70 -17.70
C PHE A 198 3.66 7.10 -16.40
N ASN A 199 3.62 7.91 -15.35
CA ASN A 199 3.12 7.57 -14.03
C ASN A 199 1.68 7.04 -14.06
N LEU A 200 0.77 7.72 -14.77
CA LEU A 200 -0.62 7.26 -14.91
C LEU A 200 -0.74 5.92 -15.63
N ARG A 201 0.12 5.67 -16.64
CA ARG A 201 0.15 4.37 -17.32
C ARG A 201 0.72 3.27 -16.43
N LEU A 202 1.74 3.59 -15.64
CA LEU A 202 2.31 2.70 -14.64
C LEU A 202 1.25 2.35 -13.58
N ASP A 203 0.53 3.33 -13.03
CA ASP A 203 -0.53 3.13 -12.05
C ASP A 203 -1.65 2.23 -12.59
N ALA A 204 -2.05 2.42 -13.85
CA ALA A 204 -3.02 1.54 -14.51
C ALA A 204 -2.52 0.09 -14.56
N GLY A 205 -1.26 -0.12 -14.95
CA GLY A 205 -0.64 -1.45 -15.00
C GLY A 205 -0.50 -2.10 -13.62
N VAL A 206 -0.03 -1.36 -12.62
CA VAL A 206 0.11 -1.85 -11.25
C VAL A 206 -1.26 -2.18 -10.65
N THR A 207 -2.26 -1.32 -10.86
CA THR A 207 -3.64 -1.58 -10.41
C THR A 207 -4.20 -2.85 -11.04
N ALA A 208 -3.99 -3.06 -12.34
CA ALA A 208 -4.46 -4.26 -13.04
C ALA A 208 -3.77 -5.53 -12.50
N LEU A 209 -2.46 -5.49 -12.29
CA LEU A 209 -1.69 -6.58 -11.69
C LEU A 209 -2.25 -6.95 -10.32
N PHE A 210 -2.45 -5.95 -9.48
CA PHE A 210 -2.97 -6.09 -8.13
C PHE A 210 -4.39 -6.66 -8.06
N MET A 211 -5.29 -6.20 -8.93
CA MET A 211 -6.62 -6.78 -9.07
C MET A 211 -6.53 -8.26 -9.50
N GLY A 212 -5.63 -8.58 -10.44
CA GLY A 212 -5.39 -9.96 -10.88
C GLY A 212 -4.89 -10.86 -9.75
N LEU A 213 -3.95 -10.38 -8.94
CA LEU A 213 -3.43 -11.11 -7.78
C LEU A 213 -4.53 -11.38 -6.74
N VAL A 214 -5.38 -10.40 -6.44
CA VAL A 214 -6.49 -10.62 -5.51
C VAL A 214 -7.53 -11.57 -6.08
N ALA A 215 -7.86 -11.47 -7.37
CA ALA A 215 -8.75 -12.43 -8.01
C ALA A 215 -8.19 -13.87 -7.90
N LEU A 216 -6.90 -14.05 -8.17
CA LEU A 216 -6.22 -15.34 -8.00
C LEU A 216 -6.32 -15.87 -6.56
N ILE A 217 -5.99 -15.03 -5.57
CA ILE A 217 -6.04 -15.42 -4.15
C ILE A 217 -7.46 -15.79 -3.72
N VAL A 218 -8.47 -15.04 -4.17
CA VAL A 218 -9.88 -15.35 -3.86
C VAL A 218 -10.29 -16.67 -4.50
N VAL A 219 -9.92 -16.93 -5.76
CA VAL A 219 -10.20 -18.20 -6.45
C VAL A 219 -9.56 -19.38 -5.71
N GLU A 220 -8.28 -19.28 -5.34
CA GLU A 220 -7.59 -20.32 -4.56
C GLU A 220 -8.22 -20.49 -3.16
N SER A 221 -8.60 -19.39 -2.50
CA SER A 221 -9.26 -19.46 -1.19
C SER A 221 -10.61 -20.16 -1.28
N VAL A 222 -11.43 -19.83 -2.29
CA VAL A 222 -12.72 -20.49 -2.54
C VAL A 222 -12.52 -21.98 -2.84
N ARG A 223 -11.51 -22.33 -3.63
CA ARG A 223 -11.16 -23.74 -3.91
C ARG A 223 -10.82 -24.50 -2.63
N VAL A 224 -10.03 -23.89 -1.74
CA VAL A 224 -9.71 -24.46 -0.43
C VAL A 224 -10.98 -24.62 0.41
N TRP A 225 -11.80 -23.57 0.56
CA TRP A 225 -13.02 -23.64 1.35
C TRP A 225 -13.98 -24.73 0.86
N TYR A 226 -14.13 -24.86 -0.45
CA TYR A 226 -14.97 -25.88 -1.05
C TYR A 226 -14.46 -27.30 -0.79
N ARG A 227 -13.14 -27.52 -0.85
CA ARG A 227 -12.51 -28.80 -0.52
C ARG A 227 -12.75 -29.15 0.94
N GLU A 228 -12.53 -28.23 1.87
CA GLU A 228 -12.72 -28.47 3.30
C GLU A 228 -14.20 -28.74 3.64
N LEU A 229 -15.14 -28.06 2.98
CA LEU A 229 -16.58 -28.24 3.20
C LEU A 229 -17.14 -29.54 2.61
N ARG A 230 -16.50 -30.13 1.59
CA ARG A 230 -16.92 -31.40 0.97
C ARG A 230 -16.39 -32.64 1.68
N GLY A 231 -15.66 -32.46 2.77
CA GLY A 231 -14.94 -33.53 3.47
C GLY A 231 -13.56 -33.77 2.86
N PRO A 232 -12.59 -34.29 3.64
CA PRO A 232 -11.22 -34.42 3.19
C PRO A 232 -11.16 -35.35 1.96
N ALA A 233 -10.51 -34.89 0.88
CA ALA A 233 -9.89 -35.83 -0.05
C ALA A 233 -8.92 -36.73 0.78
N PRO A 234 -8.81 -38.04 0.47
CA PRO A 234 -8.04 -38.97 1.28
C PRO A 234 -6.64 -38.43 1.54
N ALA A 235 -6.23 -38.50 2.81
CA ALA A 235 -4.97 -37.97 3.31
C ALA A 235 -3.78 -38.46 2.45
N GLY A 236 -3.32 -37.58 1.56
CA GLY A 236 -2.19 -37.84 0.70
C GLY A 236 -1.65 -36.51 0.21
N ALA A 237 -0.46 -36.17 0.67
CA ALA A 237 0.37 -35.04 0.25
C ALA A 237 -0.09 -33.64 0.71
N LEU A 238 0.21 -33.30 1.97
CA LEU A 238 1.04 -32.14 2.29
C LEU A 238 1.54 -32.34 3.73
N GLY A 239 2.85 -32.59 3.84
CA GLY A 239 3.51 -33.03 5.07
C GLY A 239 3.22 -32.10 6.25
N VAL A 240 2.81 -32.72 7.35
CA VAL A 240 2.87 -32.11 8.67
C VAL A 240 4.34 -31.80 8.92
N VAL A 241 4.70 -30.51 8.91
CA VAL A 241 5.96 -30.07 9.51
C VAL A 241 5.75 -30.19 11.01
N THR A 242 6.08 -31.35 11.56
CA THR A 242 6.32 -31.52 12.99
C THR A 242 7.60 -30.76 13.33
N GLU A 243 7.46 -29.64 14.01
CA GLU A 243 8.59 -29.04 14.74
C GLU A 243 8.97 -29.98 15.89
N ALA A 244 10.26 -30.30 15.95
CA ALA A 244 10.94 -30.96 17.07
C ALA A 244 12.03 -30.00 17.57
#